data_AF-A0A1E5JLM2-F1
#
_entry.id   AF-A0A1E5JLM2-F1
#
_cell.length_a   1.000
_cell.length_b   1.000
_cell.length_c   1.000
_cell.angle_alpha   90.00
_cell.angle_beta   90.00
_cell.angle_gamma   90.00
#
_symmetry.space_group_name_H-M   'P 1'
#
loop_
_entity.id
_entity.type
_entity.pdbx_description
1 polymer ?
#
loop_
_entity_poly.entity_id
_entity_poly.type
_entity_poly.pdbx_seq_one_letter_code
_entity_poly.pdbx_strand_id
1 'polypeptide(L)' 'MATILGISGVSGAGKSTLAETLAKELRAMLISWDEFDEISLAPANYVAWHQSGQDYREWN' A
#
# COMPACT_ATOMS: atom_id res chain seq x y z
N MET A 1 6.97 -19.86 10.57
CA MET A 1 7.48 -18.91 9.56
C MET A 1 6.26 -18.35 8.83
N ALA A 2 6.16 -17.04 8.68
CA ALA A 2 5.01 -16.40 8.04
C ALA A 2 5.36 -16.04 6.59
N THR A 3 4.40 -16.21 5.68
CA THR A 3 4.51 -15.79 4.27
C THR A 3 3.73 -14.49 4.10
N ILE A 4 4.36 -13.49 3.48
CA ILE A 4 3.74 -12.19 3.20
C ILE A 4 3.60 -12.03 1.69
N LEU A 5 2.40 -11.66 1.24
CA LEU A 5 2.10 -11.40 -0.18
C LEU A 5 1.79 -9.91 -0.34
N GLY A 6 2.64 -9.21 -1.09
CA GLY A 6 2.40 -7.81 -1.48
C GLY A 6 1.63 -7.75 -2.79
N ILE A 7 0.52 -7.02 -2.83
CA ILE A 7 -0.27 -6.78 -4.04
C ILE A 7 -0.26 -5.27 -4.32
N SER A 8 0.20 -4.87 -5.51
CA SER A 8 0.32 -3.47 -5.92
C SER A 8 -0.11 -3.29 -7.37
N GLY A 9 -0.31 -2.03 -7.78
CA GLY A 9 -0.75 -1.63 -9.11
C GLY A 9 -1.48 -0.28 -9.11
N VAL A 10 -1.74 0.26 -10.29
CA VAL A 10 -2.43 1.55 -10.43
C VAL A 10 -3.85 1.52 -9.85
N SER A 11 -4.39 2.70 -9.51
CA SER A 11 -5.79 2.82 -9.07
C SER A 11 -6.74 2.26 -10.14
N GLY A 12 -7.80 1.57 -9.72
CA GLY A 12 -8.74 0.90 -10.62
C GLY A 12 -8.29 -0.44 -11.21
N ALA A 13 -7.06 -0.91 -10.94
CA ALA A 13 -6.54 -2.18 -11.50
C ALA A 13 -7.13 -3.47 -10.88
N GLY A 14 -8.14 -3.39 -10.01
CA GLY A 14 -8.77 -4.56 -9.38
C GLY A 14 -8.02 -5.19 -8.21
N LYS A 15 -7.03 -4.48 -7.63
CA LYS A 15 -6.19 -4.96 -6.52
C LYS A 15 -6.97 -5.40 -5.30
N SER A 16 -7.95 -4.59 -4.87
CA SER A 16 -8.76 -4.85 -3.68
C SER A 16 -9.56 -6.15 -3.86
N THR A 17 -10.20 -6.33 -5.02
CA THR A 17 -10.92 -7.56 -5.36
C THR A 17 -10.00 -8.78 -5.37
N LEU A 18 -8.84 -8.69 -6.01
CA LEU A 18 -7.86 -9.79 -6.02
C LEU A 18 -7.39 -10.14 -4.61
N ALA A 19 -7.03 -9.14 -3.81
CA ALA A 19 -6.52 -9.33 -2.46
C ALA A 19 -7.57 -9.94 -1.53
N GLU A 20 -8.82 -9.47 -1.60
CA GLU A 20 -9.95 -10.03 -0.84
C GLU A 20 -10.23 -11.49 -1.21
N THR A 21 -10.29 -11.82 -2.51
CA THR A 21 -10.50 -13.20 -2.95
C THR A 21 -9.36 -14.10 -2.51
N LEU A 22 -8.11 -13.67 -2.70
CA LEU A 22 -6.94 -14.45 -2.33
C LEU A 22 -6.84 -14.68 -0.82
N ALA A 23 -7.14 -13.65 -0.01
CA ALA A 23 -7.16 -13.77 1.44
C ALA A 23 -8.21 -14.78 1.92
N LYS A 24 -9.39 -14.81 1.30
CA LYS A 24 -10.44 -15.80 1.59
C LYS A 24 -9.99 -17.22 1.25
N GLU A 25 -9.46 -17.44 0.05
CA GLU A 25 -9.02 -18.76 -0.41
C GLU A 25 -7.85 -19.31 0.43
N LEU A 26 -6.92 -18.45 0.83
CA LEU A 26 -5.76 -18.83 1.64
C LEU A 26 -6.04 -18.81 3.15
N ARG A 27 -7.23 -18.36 3.58
CA ARG A 27 -7.56 -18.08 4.99
C ARG A 27 -6.50 -17.19 5.66
N ALA A 28 -6.05 -16.18 4.93
CA ALA A 28 -5.00 -15.26 5.35
C ALA A 28 -5.61 -13.95 5.88
N MET A 29 -4.84 -13.27 6.73
CA MET A 29 -5.15 -11.90 7.12
C MET A 29 -4.89 -10.97 5.94
N LEU A 30 -5.86 -10.09 5.64
CA LEU A 30 -5.71 -9.00 4.68
C LEU A 30 -5.44 -7.70 5.43
N ILE A 31 -4.44 -6.95 4.98
CA ILE A 31 -4.18 -5.58 5.40
C ILE A 31 -4.24 -4.73 4.13
N SER A 32 -5.16 -3.77 4.09
CA SER A 32 -5.31 -2.84 2.97
C SER A 32 -4.72 -1.48 3.33
N TRP A 33 -3.84 -0.94 2.49
CA TRP A 33 -3.28 0.40 2.72
C TRP A 33 -4.32 1.52 2.64
N ASP A 34 -5.37 1.31 1.83
CA ASP A 34 -6.48 2.24 1.68
C ASP A 34 -7.21 2.51 3.02
N GLU A 35 -7.14 1.58 4.00
CA GLU A 35 -7.70 1.78 5.35
C GLU A 35 -6.92 2.79 6.20
N PHE A 36 -5.71 3.15 5.78
CA PHE A 36 -4.82 4.04 6.50
C PHE A 36 -4.69 5.40 5.81
N ASP A 37 -5.39 5.64 4.69
CA ASP A 37 -5.26 6.87 3.91
C ASP A 37 -5.50 8.12 4.75
N GLU A 38 -6.49 8.11 5.65
CA GLU A 38 -6.85 9.26 6.51
C GLU A 38 -5.78 9.64 7.56
N ILE A 39 -4.93 8.68 7.94
CA ILE A 39 -3.89 8.89 8.96
C ILE A 39 -2.47 8.81 8.38
N SER A 40 -2.35 8.43 7.11
CA SER A 40 -1.07 8.31 6.43
C SER A 40 -0.57 9.68 5.99
N LEU A 41 0.63 10.04 6.40
CA LEU A 41 1.37 11.16 5.82
C LEU A 41 2.18 10.61 4.64
N ALA A 42 1.81 11.03 3.44
CA ALA A 42 2.50 10.62 2.22
C ALA A 42 2.84 11.84 1.35
N PRO A 43 3.99 11.84 0.65
CA PRO A 43 4.29 12.87 -0.33
C PRO A 43 3.24 12.88 -1.43
N ALA A 44 2.69 14.05 -1.74
CA ALA A 44 1.68 14.21 -2.80
C ALA A 44 2.17 13.69 -4.17
N ASN A 45 3.50 13.74 -4.40
CA ASN A 45 4.14 13.10 -5.54
C ASN A 45 5.30 12.22 -5.04
N TYR A 46 4.98 10.95 -4.78
CA TYR A 46 5.93 9.97 -4.29
C TYR A 46 7.16 9.82 -5.19
N VAL A 47 6.98 9.88 -6.53
CA VAL A 47 8.09 9.73 -7.48
C VAL A 47 9.06 10.90 -7.38
N ALA A 48 8.53 12.13 -7.35
CA ALA A 48 9.36 13.32 -7.20
C ALA A 48 10.10 13.34 -5.85
N TRP A 49 9.40 12.99 -4.75
CA TRP A 49 10.00 12.89 -3.42
C TRP A 49 11.11 11.84 -3.35
N HIS A 50 10.90 10.68 -3.98
CA HIS A 50 11.91 9.63 -4.03
C HIS A 50 13.17 10.07 -4.79
N GLN A 51 13.00 10.92 -5.81
CA GLN A 51 14.11 11.49 -6.58
C GLN A 51 14.81 12.66 -5.86
N SER A 52 14.15 13.33 -4.91
CA SER A 52 14.68 14.53 -4.25
C SER A 52 15.51 14.25 -2.99
N GLY A 53 15.57 13.00 -2.52
CA GLY A 53 16.40 12.64 -1.37
C GLY A 53 15.74 11.71 -0.34
N GLN A 54 14.46 11.37 -0.53
CA GLN A 54 13.73 10.40 0.31
C GLN A 54 13.67 10.78 1.80
N ASP A 55 13.80 12.07 2.14
CA ASP A 55 13.77 12.51 3.53
C ASP A 55 12.33 12.75 3.99
N TYR A 56 11.84 11.90 4.88
CA TYR A 56 10.52 12.07 5.52
C TYR A 56 10.53 13.17 6.60
N ARG A 57 11.71 13.60 7.08
CA ARG A 57 11.83 14.66 8.10
C ARG A 57 11.50 16.05 7.57
N GLU A 58 11.50 16.22 6.25
CA GLU A 58 11.11 17.47 5.57
C GLU A 58 9.61 17.77 5.67
N TRP A 59 8.80 16.83 6.18
CA TRP A 59 7.33 16.90 6.22
C TRP A 59 6.76 17.14 7.63
N ASN A 60 7.58 17.68 8.55
CA ASN A 60 7.25 17.90 9.97
C ASN A 60 7.05 19.38 10.31
#